data_AF-A0A2D9UFI3-F1
#
_entry.id   AF-A0A2D9UFI3-F1
#
_cell.length_a   1.000
_cell.length_b   1.000
_cell.length_c   1.000
_cell.angle_alpha   90.00
_cell.angle_beta   90.00
_cell.angle_gamma   90.00
#
_symmetry.space_group_name_H-M   'P 1'
#
loop_
_entity.id
_entity.type
_entity.pdbx_description
1 polymer ?
#
loop_
_entity_poly.entity_id
_entity_poly.type
_entity_poly.pdbx_seq_one_letter_code
_entity_poly.pdbx_strand_id
1 'polypeptide(L)' 'MDKILNDILVSREKDNLVEYEKIIQKALDYVESIENIDEEKTIKIRQFVSRVIDEEIDYLIRHPEDYFEMF' A
#
# COMPACT_ATOMS: atom_id res chain seq x y z
N MET A 1 -10.76 -22.19 -4.82
CA MET A 1 -11.37 -21.49 -3.66
C MET A 1 -12.82 -21.14 -3.98
N ASP A 2 -13.74 -21.01 -3.01
CA ASP A 2 -15.09 -20.49 -3.30
C ASP A 2 -14.96 -19.03 -3.78
N LYS A 3 -15.66 -18.67 -4.86
CA LYS A 3 -15.60 -17.33 -5.47
C LYS A 3 -15.97 -16.23 -4.46
N ILE A 4 -16.98 -16.49 -3.63
CA ILE A 4 -17.43 -15.53 -2.61
C ILE A 4 -16.32 -15.32 -1.56
N LEU A 5 -15.64 -16.39 -1.16
CA LEU A 5 -14.56 -16.31 -0.20
C LEU A 5 -13.36 -15.54 -0.78
N ASN A 6 -13.03 -15.79 -2.05
CA ASN A 6 -11.92 -15.08 -2.73
C ASN A 6 -12.20 -13.57 -2.84
N ASP A 7 -13.42 -13.19 -3.24
CA ASP A 7 -13.82 -11.79 -3.33
C ASP A 7 -13.73 -11.06 -1.97
N ILE A 8 -14.11 -11.75 -0.88
CA ILE A 8 -13.97 -11.22 0.50
C ILE A 8 -12.50 -11.03 0.88
N LEU A 9 -11.65 -12.01 0.57
CA LEU A 9 -10.22 -11.94 0.88
C LEU A 9 -9.53 -10.82 0.12
N VAL A 10 -9.78 -10.70 -1.19
CA VAL A 10 -9.27 -9.61 -2.03
C VAL A 10 -9.71 -8.25 -1.51
N SER A 11 -10.99 -8.10 -1.16
CA SER A 11 -11.49 -6.83 -0.62
C SER A 11 -10.81 -6.46 0.69
N ARG A 12 -10.66 -7.43 1.61
CA ARG A 12 -10.00 -7.20 2.90
C ARG A 12 -8.53 -6.83 2.73
N GLU A 13 -7.84 -7.52 1.82
CA GLU A 13 -6.41 -7.28 1.62
C GLU A 13 -6.15 -5.94 0.96
N LYS A 14 -7.01 -5.54 0.01
CA LYS A 14 -6.99 -4.17 -0.52
C LYS A 14 -7.14 -3.12 0.60
N ASP A 15 -8.07 -3.32 1.53
CA ASP A 15 -8.26 -2.41 2.66
C ASP A 15 -7.00 -2.36 3.55
N ASN A 16 -6.33 -3.50 3.77
CA ASN A 16 -5.06 -3.55 4.51
C ASN A 16 -3.95 -2.74 3.81
N LEU A 17 -3.78 -2.92 2.50
CA LEU A 17 -2.78 -2.18 1.71
C LEU A 17 -3.00 -0.67 1.79
N VAL A 18 -4.25 -0.22 1.63
CA VAL A 18 -4.61 1.19 1.78
C VAL A 18 -4.34 1.71 3.19
N GLU A 19 -4.56 0.89 4.22
CA GLU A 19 -4.27 1.29 5.60
C GLU A 19 -2.76 1.39 5.86
N TYR A 20 -1.95 0.49 5.32
CA TYR A 20 -0.49 0.59 5.38
C TYR A 20 0.02 1.85 4.70
N GLU A 21 -0.54 2.21 3.54
CA GLU A 21 -0.22 3.48 2.88
C GLU A 21 -0.44 4.67 3.82
N LYS A 22 -1.62 4.76 4.45
CA LYS A 22 -1.93 5.86 5.38
C LYS A 22 -0.96 5.93 6.55
N ILE A 23 -0.59 4.79 7.13
CA ILE A 23 0.37 4.73 8.23
C ILE A 23 1.73 5.28 7.78
N ILE A 24 2.19 4.89 6.59
CA ILE A 24 3.45 5.38 6.03
C ILE A 24 3.38 6.88 5.74
N GLN A 25 2.29 7.36 5.14
CA GLN A 25 2.10 8.80 4.88
C GLN A 25 2.15 9.60 6.19
N LYS A 26 1.50 9.12 7.25
CA LYS A 26 1.57 9.74 8.58
C LYS A 26 2.98 9.71 9.17
N ALA A 27 3.73 8.63 8.96
CA ALA A 27 5.13 8.57 9.36
C ALA A 27 5.97 9.63 8.64
N LEU A 28 5.71 9.86 7.35
CA LEU A 28 6.38 10.90 6.55
C LEU A 28 5.99 12.32 7.02
N ASP A 29 4.76 12.53 7.49
CA ASP A 29 4.36 13.81 8.12
C ASP A 29 5.22 14.11 9.36
N TYR A 30 5.51 13.08 10.18
CA TYR A 30 6.41 13.25 11.32
C TYR A 30 7.85 13.54 10.88
N VAL A 31 8.31 12.94 9.79
CA VAL A 31 9.65 13.21 9.23
C VAL A 31 9.75 14.65 8.73
N GLU A 32 8.72 15.16 8.06
CA GLU A 32 8.60 16.57 7.64
C GLU A 32 8.60 17.56 8.82
N SER A 33 8.17 17.13 10.01
CA SER A 33 8.21 17.98 11.22
C SER A 33 9.60 18.16 11.83
N ILE A 34 10.62 17.41 11.36
CA ILE A 34 11.99 17.47 11.86
C ILE A 34 12.74 18.63 11.18
N GLU A 35 13.46 19.43 11.97
CA GLU A 35 14.24 20.56 11.46
C GLU A 35 15.34 20.12 10.47
N ASN A 36 15.54 20.89 9.39
CA ASN A 36 16.51 20.64 8.31
C ASN A 36 16.26 19.37 7.46
N ILE A 37 15.02 18.88 7.39
CA ILE A 37 14.69 17.81 6.46
C ILE A 37 14.65 18.31 5.01
N ASP A 38 14.97 17.41 4.09
CA ASP A 38 14.85 17.63 2.65
C ASP A 38 13.43 17.25 2.20
N GLU A 39 12.54 18.23 2.15
CA GLU A 39 11.13 18.04 1.76
C GLU A 39 10.98 17.39 0.37
N GLU A 40 11.90 17.66 -0.56
CA GLU A 40 11.86 17.08 -1.91
C GLU A 40 12.05 15.56 -1.87
N LYS A 41 12.93 15.07 -0.97
CA LYS A 41 13.08 13.63 -0.76
C LYS A 41 11.83 13.02 -0.15
N THR A 42 11.20 13.68 0.81
CA THR A 42 9.97 13.16 1.41
C THR A 42 8.86 13.06 0.37
N ILE A 43 8.68 14.08 -0.47
CA ILE A 43 7.71 14.06 -1.58
C ILE A 43 7.97 12.89 -2.54
N LYS A 44 9.23 12.63 -2.92
CA LYS A 44 9.59 11.49 -3.77
C LYS A 44 9.26 10.14 -3.11
N ILE A 45 9.49 10.02 -1.80
CA ILE A 45 9.13 8.82 -1.05
C ILE A 45 7.61 8.64 -1.03
N ARG A 46 6.83 9.70 -0.79
CA ARG A 46 5.36 9.65 -0.82
C ARG A 46 4.86 9.12 -2.15
N GLN A 47 5.34 9.69 -3.26
CA GLN A 47 4.97 9.28 -4.61
C GLN A 47 5.37 7.84 -4.92
N PHE A 48 6.55 7.42 -4.45
CA PHE A 48 7.00 6.05 -4.60
C PHE A 48 6.08 5.08 -3.86
N VAL A 49 5.78 5.34 -2.59
CA VAL A 49 4.92 4.47 -1.77
C VAL A 49 3.52 4.35 -2.38
N SER A 50 2.88 5.47 -2.76
CA SER A 50 1.55 5.42 -3.38
C SER A 50 1.53 4.58 -4.65
N ARG A 51 2.53 4.74 -5.51
CA ARG A 51 2.65 3.92 -6.73
C ARG A 51 2.85 2.44 -6.43
N VAL A 52 3.68 2.09 -5.44
CA VAL A 52 3.86 0.68 -5.05
C VAL A 52 2.55 0.10 -4.55
N ILE A 53 1.81 0.81 -3.71
CA ILE A 53 0.50 0.35 -3.21
C ILE A 53 -0.50 0.17 -4.36
N ASP A 54 -0.55 1.10 -5.31
CA ASP A 54 -1.40 0.97 -6.51
C ASP A 54 -1.02 -0.26 -7.34
N GLU A 55 0.28 -0.51 -7.55
CA GLU A 55 0.79 -1.68 -8.27
C GLU A 55 0.45 -2.99 -7.55
N GLU A 56 0.60 -3.04 -6.22
CA GLU A 56 0.25 -4.21 -5.40
C GLU A 56 -1.26 -4.49 -5.43
N ILE A 57 -2.11 -3.45 -5.36
CA ILE A 57 -3.57 -3.61 -5.47
C ILE A 57 -3.96 -4.11 -6.86
N ASP A 58 -3.35 -3.57 -7.93
CA ASP A 58 -3.61 -4.04 -9.30
C ASP A 58 -3.19 -5.50 -9.48
N TYR A 59 -2.03 -5.89 -8.93
CA TYR A 59 -1.57 -7.27 -8.95
C TYR A 59 -2.52 -8.20 -8.17
N LEU A 60 -2.93 -7.83 -6.96
CA LEU A 60 -3.93 -8.56 -6.15
C LEU A 60 -5.24 -8.81 -6.91
N ILE A 61 -5.76 -7.79 -7.61
CA ILE A 61 -7.02 -7.91 -8.36
C ILE A 61 -6.88 -8.83 -9.57
N ARG A 62 -5.74 -8.77 -10.26
CA ARG A 62 -5.50 -9.56 -11.49
C ARG A 62 -5.05 -10.99 -11.22
N HIS A 63 -4.34 -11.20 -10.12
CA HIS A 63 -3.67 -12.45 -9.77
C HIS A 63 -3.92 -12.83 -8.30
N PRO A 64 -5.19 -12.94 -7.84
CA PRO A 64 -5.49 -13.12 -6.42
C PRO A 64 -4.96 -14.44 -5.86
N GLU A 65 -4.99 -15.53 -6.63
CA GLU A 65 -4.47 -16.82 -6.17
C GLU A 65 -2.96 -16.77 -5.97
N ASP A 66 -2.22 -16.23 -6.95
CA ASP A 66 -0.76 -16.07 -6.87
C ASP A 66 -0.36 -15.11 -5.73
N TYR A 67 -1.13 -14.02 -5.54
CA TYR A 67 -0.88 -13.03 -4.48
C TYR A 67 -0.88 -13.67 -3.09
N PHE A 68 -1.87 -14.51 -2.80
CA PHE A 68 -1.98 -15.16 -1.49
C PHE A 68 -1.06 -16.37 -1.30
N GLU A 69 -0.45 -16.90 -2.37
CA GLU A 69 0.57 -17.95 -2.27
C GLU A 69 1.97 -17.40 -1.96
N MET A 70 2.20 -16.10 -2.12
CA MET A 70 3.48 -15.45 -1.82
C MET A 70 3.72 -15.19 -0.31
N PHE A 71 2.72 -15.48 0.54
CA PHE A 71 2.71 -15.23 1.99
C PHE A 71 2.31 -16.47 2.79
#